data_AF-A0A8D4UU84-F1
#
_entry.id   AF-A0A8D4UU84-F1
#
_cell.length_a   1.000
_cell.length_b   1.000
_cell.length_c   1.000
_cell.angle_alpha   90.00
_cell.angle_beta   90.00
_cell.angle_gamma   90.00
#
_symmetry.space_group_name_H-M   'P 1'
#
loop_
_entity.id
_entity.type
_entity.pdbx_description
1 polymer ?
#
loop_
_entity_poly.entity_id
_entity_poly.type
_entity_poly.pdbx_seq_one_letter_code
_entity_poly.pdbx_strand_id
1 'polypeptide(L)'
;MSEELNQDKYTIDLMKTLWENTFRGTIFDYKNQYIATVRIIFNIPLDRDLVPDNAPEVSPAIIVLVEDTIISPIDVVSFEQTITPILVKKLTSRYFQPDRVMFFYPSPAEGAETKER
;
A
#
# COMPACT_ATOMS: atom_id res chain seq x y z
N MET A 1 -10.84 -30.19 -8.90
CA MET A 1 -9.51 -29.68 -8.50
C MET A 1 -9.24 -28.38 -9.26
N SER A 2 -10.06 -27.35 -9.01
CA SER A 2 -10.07 -26.15 -9.87
C SER A 2 -10.39 -24.84 -9.11
N GLU A 3 -10.68 -24.91 -7.81
CA GLU A 3 -11.06 -23.72 -7.01
C GLU A 3 -9.90 -23.16 -6.17
N GLU A 4 -8.81 -23.91 -5.97
CA GLU A 4 -7.62 -23.43 -5.22
C GLU A 4 -6.73 -22.45 -6.02
N LEU A 5 -7.00 -22.24 -7.32
CA LEU A 5 -6.09 -21.50 -8.20
C LEU A 5 -6.34 -19.98 -8.28
N ASN A 6 -7.35 -19.45 -7.57
CA ASN A 6 -7.78 -18.06 -7.74
C ASN A 6 -7.99 -17.32 -6.41
N GLN A 7 -7.29 -17.76 -5.36
CA GLN A 7 -7.24 -17.03 -4.10
C GLN A 7 -6.07 -16.05 -4.15
N ASP A 8 -6.37 -14.76 -3.98
CA ASP A 8 -5.35 -13.73 -3.83
C ASP A 8 -4.42 -14.13 -2.68
N LYS A 9 -3.09 -14.12 -2.93
CA LYS A 9 -2.07 -14.54 -1.94
C LYS A 9 -2.17 -13.77 -0.63
N TYR A 10 -2.69 -12.54 -0.70
CA TYR A 10 -2.94 -11.68 0.44
C TYR A 10 -4.37 -11.17 0.43
N THR A 11 -4.88 -10.90 1.61
CA THR A 11 -6.11 -10.14 1.82
C THR A 11 -5.81 -8.93 2.68
N ILE A 12 -6.65 -7.91 2.60
CA ILE A 12 -6.49 -6.69 3.40
C ILE A 12 -7.81 -6.29 4.02
N ASP A 13 -7.82 -6.09 5.32
CA ASP A 13 -8.96 -5.54 6.05
C ASP A 13 -8.70 -4.09 6.38
N LEU A 14 -9.60 -3.21 5.94
CA LEU A 14 -9.46 -1.77 6.07
C LEU A 14 -10.38 -1.23 7.16
N MET A 15 -9.84 -0.34 7.97
CA MET A 15 -10.52 0.41 9.02
C MET A 15 -10.38 1.90 8.76
N LYS A 16 -11.50 2.61 8.81
CA LYS A 16 -11.50 4.07 8.69
C LYS A 16 -10.91 4.69 9.95
N THR A 17 -10.08 5.71 9.77
CA THR A 17 -9.53 6.49 10.88
C THR A 17 -10.27 7.83 11.02
N LEU A 18 -10.00 8.57 12.10
CA LEU A 18 -10.50 9.95 12.27
C LEU A 18 -9.82 10.96 11.32
N TRP A 19 -8.74 10.56 10.66
CA TRP A 19 -8.03 11.39 9.69
C TRP A 19 -8.71 11.29 8.31
N GLU A 20 -8.74 12.41 7.61
CA GLU A 20 -9.20 12.43 6.22
C GLU A 20 -8.27 11.61 5.32
N ASN A 21 -8.86 10.90 4.36
CA ASN A 21 -8.17 10.13 3.31
C ASN A 21 -7.15 9.10 3.81
N THR A 22 -7.22 8.74 5.09
CA THR A 22 -6.28 7.85 5.74
C THR A 22 -7.00 6.67 6.36
N PHE A 23 -6.58 5.48 5.98
CA PHE A 23 -7.15 4.22 6.43
C PHE A 23 -6.05 3.40 7.09
N ARG A 24 -6.42 2.65 8.12
CA ARG A 24 -5.54 1.62 8.67
C ARG A 24 -5.92 0.29 8.06
N GLY A 25 -4.95 -0.53 7.72
CA GLY A 25 -5.13 -1.84 7.12
C GLY A 25 -4.36 -2.90 7.86
N THR A 26 -4.93 -4.10 7.95
CA THR A 26 -4.20 -5.30 8.34
C THR A 26 -4.16 -6.25 7.15
N ILE A 27 -2.97 -6.72 6.80
CA ILE A 27 -2.73 -7.63 5.69
C ILE A 27 -2.58 -9.04 6.26
N PHE A 28 -3.32 -9.98 5.66
CA PHE A 28 -3.25 -11.39 5.98
C PHE A 28 -2.80 -12.19 4.76
N ASP A 29 -2.17 -13.33 4.98
CA ASP A 29 -1.91 -14.29 3.90
C ASP A 29 -3.14 -15.13 3.56
N TYR A 30 -2.99 -16.04 2.60
CA TYR A 30 -4.02 -17.00 2.19
C TYR A 30 -4.47 -17.96 3.30
N LYS A 31 -3.70 -18.10 4.39
CA LYS A 31 -4.05 -18.89 5.58
C LYS A 31 -4.65 -18.03 6.69
N ASN A 32 -4.96 -16.77 6.40
CA ASN A 32 -5.47 -15.79 7.37
C ASN A 32 -4.49 -15.49 8.52
N GLN A 33 -3.18 -15.64 8.28
CA GLN A 33 -2.12 -15.28 9.22
C GLN A 33 -1.72 -13.83 9.04
N TYR A 34 -1.43 -13.15 10.14
CA TYR A 34 -0.96 -11.76 10.13
C TYR A 34 0.34 -11.61 9.35
N ILE A 35 0.41 -10.60 8.49
CA ILE A 35 1.62 -10.27 7.70
C ILE A 35 2.12 -8.88 8.03
N ALA A 36 1.25 -7.87 7.96
CA ALA A 36 1.64 -6.49 8.17
C ALA A 36 0.47 -5.61 8.62
N THR A 37 0.79 -4.56 9.36
CA THR A 37 -0.09 -3.43 9.61
C THR A 37 0.34 -2.27 8.73
N VAL A 38 -0.60 -1.73 7.96
CA VAL A 38 -0.34 -0.65 7.02
C VAL A 38 -1.24 0.54 7.27
N ARG A 39 -0.78 1.72 6.86
CA ARG A 39 -1.60 2.91 6.70
C ARG A 39 -1.67 3.25 5.22
N ILE A 40 -2.89 3.35 4.73
CA ILE A 40 -3.17 3.70 3.35
C ILE A 40 -3.59 5.17 3.30
N ILE A 41 -2.87 5.94 2.50
CA ILE A 41 -3.14 7.35 2.28
C ILE A 41 -3.46 7.51 0.80
N PHE A 42 -4.65 8.04 0.52
CA PHE A 42 -5.04 8.44 -0.83
C PHE A 42 -4.40 9.79 -1.13
N ASN A 43 -3.39 9.79 -2.01
CA ASN A 43 -2.75 11.02 -2.46
C ASN A 43 -3.52 11.55 -3.68
N ILE A 44 -4.49 12.41 -3.42
CA ILE A 44 -5.40 12.96 -4.44
C ILE A 44 -4.91 14.36 -4.81
N PRO A 45 -4.68 14.66 -6.10
CA PRO A 45 -4.34 16.00 -6.56
C PRO A 45 -5.43 17.00 -6.19
N LEU A 46 -5.01 18.22 -5.84
CA LEU A 46 -5.93 19.33 -5.61
C LEU A 46 -6.52 19.83 -6.95
N ASP A 47 -7.69 20.45 -6.86
CA ASP A 47 -8.28 21.15 -8.00
C ASP A 47 -7.40 22.33 -8.45
N ARG A 48 -7.40 22.63 -9.76
CA ARG A 48 -6.48 23.61 -10.37
C ARG A 48 -6.72 25.05 -9.91
N ASP A 49 -7.92 25.36 -9.46
CA ASP A 49 -8.30 26.65 -8.87
C ASP A 49 -7.75 26.84 -7.44
N LEU A 50 -7.34 25.75 -6.78
CA LEU A 50 -6.77 25.76 -5.44
C LEU A 50 -5.24 25.85 -5.43
N VAL A 51 -4.60 25.91 -6.61
CA VAL A 51 -3.14 25.95 -6.75
C VAL A 51 -2.72 27.09 -7.69
N PRO A 52 -1.47 27.59 -7.60
CA PRO A 52 -0.95 28.59 -8.53
C PRO A 52 -0.96 28.11 -9.99
N ASP A 53 -1.06 29.04 -10.94
CA ASP A 53 -1.10 28.74 -12.38
C ASP A 53 0.10 27.91 -12.87
N ASN A 54 1.27 28.11 -12.26
CA ASN A 54 2.51 27.40 -12.60
C ASN A 54 2.69 26.07 -11.85
N ALA A 55 1.70 25.62 -11.07
CA ALA A 55 1.79 24.37 -10.34
C ALA A 55 1.91 23.18 -11.33
N PRO A 56 2.79 22.21 -11.05
CA PRO A 56 2.95 21.03 -11.90
C PRO A 56 1.67 20.19 -11.89
N GLU A 57 1.40 19.54 -13.02
CA GLU A 57 0.37 18.50 -13.10
C GLU A 57 0.89 17.22 -12.45
N VAL A 58 0.07 16.60 -11.62
CA VAL A 58 0.40 15.38 -10.90
C VAL A 58 -0.75 14.39 -10.97
N SER A 59 -0.43 13.12 -11.12
CA SER A 59 -1.40 12.02 -11.07
C SER A 59 -1.69 11.60 -9.62
N PRO A 60 -2.90 11.11 -9.34
CA PRO A 60 -3.22 10.49 -8.06
C PRO A 60 -2.38 9.24 -7.81
N ALA A 61 -2.06 8.99 -6.55
CA ALA A 61 -1.27 7.85 -6.12
C ALA A 61 -1.82 7.25 -4.82
N ILE A 62 -1.47 5.98 -4.56
CA ILE A 62 -1.67 5.37 -3.25
C ILE A 62 -0.33 5.37 -2.52
N ILE A 63 -0.33 5.86 -1.29
CA ILE A 63 0.81 5.75 -0.38
C ILE A 63 0.47 4.69 0.66
N VAL A 64 1.35 3.71 0.81
CA VAL A 64 1.26 2.64 1.80
C VAL A 64 2.42 2.80 2.78
N LEU A 65 2.11 3.23 4.01
CA LEU A 65 3.08 3.22 5.10
C LEU A 65 2.97 1.87 5.80
N VAL A 66 4.02 1.07 5.78
CA VAL A 66 4.06 -0.22 6.47
C VAL A 66 4.47 0.01 7.92
N GLU A 67 3.50 0.18 8.82
CA GLU A 67 3.75 0.52 10.23
C GLU A 67 4.48 -0.62 10.97
N ASP A 68 4.14 -1.86 10.66
CA ASP A 68 4.72 -3.08 11.25
C ASP A 68 4.60 -4.25 10.25
N THR A 69 5.57 -5.18 10.28
CA THR A 69 5.58 -6.33 9.38
C THR A 69 6.46 -7.46 9.89
N ILE A 70 6.04 -8.71 9.62
CA ILE A 70 6.88 -9.90 9.81
C ILE A 70 7.66 -10.29 8.54
N ILE A 71 7.52 -9.52 7.47
CA ILE A 71 8.19 -9.78 6.19
C ILE A 71 9.68 -9.50 6.33
N SER A 72 10.49 -10.46 5.91
CA SER A 72 11.94 -10.30 5.86
C SER A 72 12.34 -9.22 4.85
N PRO A 73 13.37 -8.40 5.13
CA PRO A 73 13.85 -7.37 4.19
C PRO A 73 14.12 -7.89 2.77
N ILE A 74 14.52 -9.15 2.61
CA ILE A 74 14.78 -9.77 1.30
C ILE A 74 13.52 -10.03 0.48
N ASP A 75 12.37 -10.19 1.14
CA ASP A 75 11.09 -10.55 0.52
C ASP A 75 10.19 -9.33 0.26
N VAL A 76 10.62 -8.13 0.67
CA VAL A 76 9.86 -6.88 0.56
C VAL A 76 9.42 -6.61 -0.87
N VAL A 77 10.33 -6.70 -1.84
CA VAL A 77 10.01 -6.43 -3.26
C VAL A 77 8.95 -7.42 -3.78
N SER A 78 9.07 -8.70 -3.44
CA SER A 78 8.12 -9.74 -3.82
C SER A 78 6.74 -9.50 -3.20
N PHE A 79 6.71 -9.06 -1.95
CA PHE A 79 5.49 -8.66 -1.26
C PHE A 79 4.81 -7.48 -1.95
N GLU A 80 5.54 -6.40 -2.21
CA GLU A 80 5.03 -5.19 -2.87
C GLU A 80 4.41 -5.51 -4.24
N GLN A 81 5.13 -6.29 -5.06
CA GLN A 81 4.65 -6.73 -6.37
C GLN A 81 3.35 -7.53 -6.28
N THR A 82 3.19 -8.35 -5.25
CA THR A 82 2.00 -9.19 -5.08
C THR A 82 0.82 -8.40 -4.54
N ILE A 83 1.04 -7.50 -3.57
CA ILE A 83 -0.05 -6.75 -2.91
C ILE A 83 -0.54 -5.57 -3.75
N THR A 84 0.32 -4.97 -4.59
CA THR A 84 -0.02 -3.83 -5.45
C THR A 84 -1.29 -4.03 -6.28
N PRO A 85 -1.44 -5.09 -7.10
CA PRO A 85 -2.66 -5.28 -7.89
C PRO A 85 -3.90 -5.49 -7.03
N ILE A 86 -3.76 -6.11 -5.85
CA ILE A 86 -4.85 -6.32 -4.89
C ILE A 86 -5.33 -4.98 -4.33
N LEU A 87 -4.39 -4.10 -3.94
CA LEU A 87 -4.70 -2.75 -3.47
C LEU A 87 -5.35 -1.90 -4.56
N VAL A 88 -4.77 -1.88 -5.76
CA VAL A 88 -5.30 -1.11 -6.89
C VAL A 88 -6.73 -1.56 -7.20
N LYS A 89 -6.98 -2.88 -7.30
CA LYS A 89 -8.31 -3.43 -7.54
C LYS A 89 -9.31 -3.04 -6.45
N LYS A 90 -8.90 -3.04 -5.18
CA LYS A 90 -9.79 -2.75 -4.04
C LYS A 90 -10.07 -1.26 -3.84
N LEU A 91 -9.09 -0.39 -4.14
CA LEU A 91 -9.13 1.03 -3.80
C LEU A 91 -9.48 1.93 -5.01
N THR A 92 -9.38 1.41 -6.23
CA THR A 92 -9.78 2.15 -7.44
C THR A 92 -11.30 2.35 -7.46
N SER A 93 -11.73 3.52 -7.90
CA SER A 93 -13.13 3.84 -8.12
C SER A 93 -13.31 4.67 -9.40
N ARG A 94 -14.54 5.05 -9.72
CA ARG A 94 -14.82 5.99 -10.83
C ARG A 94 -14.17 7.36 -10.65
N TYR A 95 -13.89 7.76 -9.41
CA TYR A 95 -13.37 9.09 -9.07
C TYR A 95 -11.89 9.06 -8.66
N PHE A 96 -11.30 7.87 -8.52
CA PHE A 96 -9.91 7.73 -8.11
C PHE A 96 -9.28 6.57 -8.88
N GLN A 97 -8.35 6.91 -9.78
CA GLN A 97 -7.58 5.96 -10.58
C GLN A 97 -6.09 6.24 -10.38
N PRO A 98 -5.44 5.56 -9.43
CA PRO A 98 -4.04 5.82 -9.11
C PRO A 98 -3.13 5.35 -10.25
N ASP A 99 -2.10 6.13 -10.56
CA ASP A 99 -1.08 5.74 -11.55
C ASP A 99 0.06 4.91 -10.93
N ARG A 100 0.28 5.06 -9.62
CA ARG A 100 1.31 4.37 -8.86
C ARG A 100 0.90 4.07 -7.42
N VAL A 101 1.55 3.04 -6.86
CA VAL A 101 1.52 2.71 -5.43
C VAL A 101 2.94 2.86 -4.89
N MET A 102 3.10 3.58 -3.78
CA MET A 102 4.40 3.84 -3.15
C MET A 102 4.40 3.24 -1.75
N PHE A 103 5.39 2.40 -1.46
CA PHE A 103 5.57 1.80 -0.15
C PHE A 103 6.65 2.55 0.62
N PHE A 104 6.37 2.82 1.90
CA PHE A 104 7.31 3.41 2.83
C PHE A 104 7.35 2.54 4.07
N TYR A 105 8.58 2.28 4.52
CA TYR A 105 8.84 1.54 5.74
C TYR A 105 9.44 2.54 6.74
N PRO A 106 8.96 2.58 8.00
CA PRO A 106 9.62 3.35 9.04
C PRO A 106 11.07 2.87 9.12
N SER A 107 11.98 3.81 9.36
CA SER A 107 13.40 3.48 9.47
C SER A 107 13.57 2.33 10.47
N PRO A 108 14.19 1.21 10.08
CA PRO A 108 14.40 0.12 11.01
C PRO A 108 15.29 0.62 12.16
N ALA A 109 14.99 0.18 13.38
CA ALA A 109 15.78 0.54 14.56
C ALA A 109 17.24 0.05 14.43
N GLU A 110 17.44 -1.04 13.70
CA GLU A 110 18.74 -1.56 13.28
C GLU A 110 18.94 -1.20 11.81
N GLY A 111 19.92 -0.35 11.51
CA GLY A 111 20.18 0.16 10.16
C GLY A 111 20.23 -0.96 9.12
N ALA A 112 19.77 -0.68 7.90
CA ALA A 112 19.62 -1.64 6.80
C ALA A 112 20.76 -2.68 6.77
N GLU A 113 20.51 -3.87 7.32
CA GLU A 113 21.49 -4.94 7.33
C GLU A 113 21.71 -5.40 5.89
N THR A 114 22.77 -4.88 5.27
CA THR A 114 23.31 -5.46 4.05
C THR A 114 23.97 -6.77 4.44
N LYS A 115 23.58 -7.88 3.79
CA LYS A 115 24.30 -9.16 3.88
C LYS A 115 25.80 -8.87 3.86
N GLU A 116 26.50 -9.27 4.92
CA GLU A 116 27.97 -9.27 4.90
C GLU A 116 28.41 -10.02 3.64
N ARG A 117 29.25 -9.34 2.85
CA ARG A 117 29.76 -9.83 1.57
C ARG A 117 30.77 -10.95 1.75
#